data_AF-A0AAQ3UM35-F1
#
_entry.id   AF-A0AAQ3UM35-F1
#
_cell.length_a   1.000
_cell.length_b   1.000
_cell.length_c   1.000
_cell.angle_alpha   90.00
_cell.angle_beta   90.00
_cell.angle_gamma   90.00
#
_symmetry.space_group_name_H-M   'P 1'
#
loop_
_entity.id
_entity.type
_entity.pdbx_description
1 polymer ?
#
loop_
_entity_poly.entity_id
_entity_poly.type
_entity_poly.pdbx_seq_one_letter_code
_entity_poly.pdbx_strand_id
1 'polypeptide(L)'
;MGYTRMPIPAGLVPPMCFCGDPCKMEMSDEEETFRRRYWMCGNWAFDPLEKTVLRGILEPPPLCDFEEWIDQEVKEKDREWFNEMKDWNAKINAGIAAKKKEEEQRKERIAEERRRAAAKRKAEREVKLARVRRAKAATEENPDALRKGKWPRCMQ
;
A
#
# COMPACT_ATOMS: atom_id res chain seq x y z
N MET A 1 -1.46 12.89 19.33
CA MET A 1 -1.35 11.83 20.34
C MET A 1 -0.30 12.30 21.32
N GLY A 2 -0.66 12.59 22.58
CA GLY A 2 0.35 13.04 23.55
C GLY A 2 1.23 11.85 23.91
N TYR A 3 2.53 11.94 23.66
CA TYR A 3 3.49 10.94 24.13
C TYR A 3 3.49 10.96 25.66
N THR A 4 2.86 9.96 26.28
CA THR A 4 2.89 9.80 27.74
C THR A 4 4.33 9.58 28.16
N ARG A 5 4.91 10.55 28.88
CA ARG A 5 6.27 10.47 29.40
C ARG A 5 6.40 9.19 30.23
N MET A 6 7.43 8.38 29.95
CA MET A 6 7.64 7.16 30.73
C MET A 6 7.93 7.47 32.19
N PRO A 7 7.37 6.69 33.14
CA PRO A 7 7.62 6.90 34.55
C PRO A 7 9.07 6.56 34.87
N ILE A 8 9.74 7.44 35.60
CA ILE A 8 11.11 7.24 36.06
C ILE A 8 11.08 6.25 37.24
N PRO A 9 11.80 5.12 37.18
CA PRO A 9 11.91 4.18 38.28
C PRO A 9 12.46 4.85 39.56
N ALA A 10 11.96 4.44 40.73
CA ALA A 10 12.43 4.95 42.01
C ALA A 10 13.95 4.74 42.16
N GLY A 11 14.67 5.81 42.55
CA GLY A 11 16.12 5.79 42.74
C GLY A 11 16.95 6.27 41.55
N LEU A 12 16.34 6.47 40.37
CA LEU A 12 17.00 7.15 39.25
C LEU A 12 16.70 8.65 39.29
N VAL A 13 17.76 9.47 39.30
CA VAL A 13 17.66 10.92 39.24
C VAL A 13 17.92 11.37 37.80
N PRO A 14 16.97 12.07 37.14
CA PRO A 14 17.21 12.61 35.81
C PRO A 14 18.36 13.63 35.82
N PRO A 15 19.29 13.57 34.86
CA PRO A 15 20.27 14.63 34.67
C PRO A 15 19.57 15.91 34.18
N MET A 16 20.25 17.03 34.37
CA MET A 16 19.84 18.31 33.83
C MET A 16 20.41 18.47 32.41
N CYS A 17 19.56 18.73 31.42
CA CYS A 17 20.02 19.05 30.08
C CYS A 17 20.54 20.50 29.97
N PHE A 18 21.04 20.87 28.79
CA PHE A 18 21.49 22.24 28.50
C PHE A 18 20.37 23.30 28.57
N CYS A 19 19.10 22.90 28.53
CA CYS A 19 17.96 23.80 28.74
C CYS A 19 17.72 24.16 30.22
N GLY A 20 18.37 23.46 31.16
CA GLY A 20 18.14 23.68 32.59
C GLY A 20 16.86 23.02 33.13
N ASP A 21 16.25 22.10 32.38
CA ASP A 21 15.13 21.27 32.81
C ASP A 21 15.55 19.79 33.00
N PRO A 22 14.91 19.03 33.90
CA PRO A 22 15.17 17.60 34.07
C PRO A 22 14.82 16.79 32.83
N CYS A 23 15.76 15.97 32.36
CA CYS A 23 15.59 15.11 31.19
C CYS A 23 14.42 14.13 31.32
N LYS A 24 13.85 13.72 30.19
CA LYS A 24 12.88 12.61 30.13
C LYS A 24 13.61 11.32 29.80
N MET A 25 13.02 10.20 30.22
CA MET A 25 13.51 8.87 29.88
C MET A 25 12.75 8.35 28.66
N GLU A 26 13.47 7.82 27.68
CA GLU A 26 12.90 7.04 26.57
C GLU A 26 13.60 5.68 26.45
N MET A 27 13.02 4.78 25.65
CA MET A 27 13.61 3.50 25.29
C MET A 27 13.88 3.49 23.80
N SER A 28 15.03 2.95 23.40
CA SER A 28 15.35 2.80 21.98
C SER A 28 14.56 1.66 21.34
N ASP A 29 14.16 1.87 20.08
CA ASP A 29 13.56 0.89 19.18
C ASP A 29 14.57 0.36 18.13
N GLU A 30 15.81 0.85 18.15
CA GLU A 30 16.88 0.42 17.24
C GLU A 30 17.43 -0.96 17.62
N GLU A 31 17.86 -1.76 16.64
CA GLU A 31 18.30 -3.15 16.86
C GLU A 31 19.48 -3.29 17.83
N GLU A 32 20.49 -2.43 17.69
CA GLU A 32 21.71 -2.49 18.51
C GLU A 32 21.50 -1.98 19.94
N THR A 33 20.49 -1.14 20.14
CA THR A 33 20.19 -0.49 21.41
C THR A 33 18.79 -0.82 21.94
N PHE A 34 18.16 -1.87 21.40
CA PHE A 34 16.75 -2.16 21.62
C PHE A 34 16.40 -2.22 23.10
N ARG A 35 15.38 -1.44 23.50
CA ARG A 35 14.89 -1.29 24.87
C ARG A 35 15.90 -0.79 25.90
N ARG A 36 17.11 -0.38 25.49
CA ARG A 36 17.98 0.38 26.39
C ARG A 36 17.34 1.72 26.66
N ARG A 37 17.38 2.11 27.94
CA ARG A 37 16.84 3.37 28.38
C ARG A 37 17.92 4.44 28.26
N TYR A 38 17.50 5.63 27.86
CA TYR A 38 18.35 6.81 27.80
C TYR A 38 17.59 8.04 28.29
N TRP A 39 18.34 8.98 28.83
CA TRP A 39 17.90 10.33 29.11
C TRP A 39 17.96 11.14 27.84
N MET A 40 16.93 11.93 27.58
CA MET A 40 16.94 12.91 26.50
C MET A 40 16.22 14.19 26.91
N CYS A 41 16.57 15.29 26.25
CA CYS A 41 15.85 16.54 26.47
C CYS A 41 14.38 16.45 26.02
N GLY A 42 13.49 17.14 26.73
CA GLY A 42 12.12 17.35 26.27
C GLY A 42 12.03 18.21 24.99
N ASN A 43 13.05 19.02 24.72
CA ASN A 43 13.21 19.87 23.55
C ASN A 43 14.18 19.26 22.50
N TRP A 44 14.30 17.93 22.45
CA TRP A 44 15.22 17.20 21.55
C TRP A 44 14.79 17.22 20.08
N ALA A 45 13.50 16.97 19.83
CA ALA A 45 12.88 17.27 18.54
C ALA A 45 11.84 18.36 18.83
N PHE A 46 11.82 19.40 18.00
CA PHE A 46 10.82 20.46 18.12
C PHE A 46 9.44 19.80 17.97
N ASP A 47 8.75 19.64 19.10
CA ASP A 47 7.36 19.23 19.16
C ASP A 47 6.54 20.50 19.38
N PRO A 48 6.17 21.24 18.32
CA PRO A 48 5.32 22.39 18.49
C PRO A 48 4.00 21.91 19.07
N LEU A 49 3.78 22.18 20.37
CA LEU A 49 2.43 22.24 20.90
C LEU A 49 1.58 23.05 19.90
N GLU A 50 0.43 22.53 19.47
CA GLU A 50 -0.45 23.21 18.50
C GLU A 50 -0.72 24.69 18.87
N LYS A 51 -0.63 25.00 20.17
CA LYS A 51 -0.79 26.34 20.76
C LYS A 51 0.34 27.32 20.45
N THR A 52 1.56 26.86 20.19
CA THR A 52 2.74 27.70 19.90
C THR A 52 2.74 28.19 18.44
N VAL A 53 2.21 27.38 17.51
CA VAL A 53 2.05 27.75 16.09
C VAL A 53 1.04 28.90 15.91
N LEU A 54 -0.01 28.93 16.74
CA LEU A 54 -1.07 29.97 16.71
C LEU A 54 -0.60 31.37 17.14
N ARG A 55 0.57 31.52 17.79
CA ARG A 55 1.03 32.81 18.34
C ARG A 55 2.06 33.56 17.50
N GLY A 56 2.51 33.02 16.36
CA GLY A 56 3.44 33.74 15.46
C GLY A 56 4.77 34.13 16.11
N ILE A 57 5.24 33.36 17.11
CA ILE A 57 6.52 33.61 17.77
C ILE A 57 7.64 33.11 16.85
N LEU A 58 8.56 34.03 16.56
CA LEU A 58 9.78 33.82 15.78
C LEU A 58 10.70 32.80 16.46
N GLU A 59 11.22 31.91 15.61
CA GLU A 59 12.26 30.89 15.82
C GLU A 59 11.93 29.82 16.88
N PRO A 60 11.90 28.52 16.48
CA PRO A 60 11.79 27.44 17.45
C PRO A 60 12.95 27.54 18.45
N PRO A 61 12.73 27.27 19.75
CA PRO A 61 13.82 27.20 20.71
C PRO A 61 14.93 26.30 20.15
N PRO A 62 16.22 26.66 20.29
CA PRO A 62 17.30 25.82 19.80
C PRO A 62 17.14 24.41 20.37
N LEU A 63 17.14 23.41 19.49
CA LEU A 63 17.00 22.02 19.89
C LEU A 63 18.12 21.67 20.86
N CYS A 64 17.76 20.93 21.91
CA CYS A 64 18.74 20.41 22.85
C CYS A 64 18.97 18.94 22.56
N ASP A 65 20.15 18.64 22.05
CA ASP A 65 20.63 17.32 21.66
C ASP A 65 21.19 16.50 22.83
N PHE A 66 20.92 16.91 24.07
CA PHE A 66 21.34 16.15 25.24
C PHE A 66 20.75 14.74 25.19
N GLU A 67 21.63 13.74 25.15
CA GLU A 67 21.33 12.32 25.17
C GLU A 67 22.35 11.60 26.05
N GLU A 68 21.88 10.80 27.00
CA GLU A 68 22.75 10.02 27.87
C GLU A 68 22.17 8.64 28.15
N TRP A 69 22.94 7.59 27.86
CA TRP A 69 22.49 6.21 28.06
C TRP A 69 22.46 5.83 29.55
N ILE A 70 21.35 5.24 29.98
CA ILE A 70 21.19 4.69 31.34
C ILE A 70 21.70 3.26 31.37
N ASP A 71 21.30 2.46 30.39
CA ASP A 71 21.72 1.07 30.26
C ASP A 71 22.91 0.97 29.30
N GLN A 72 24.00 0.33 29.72
CA GLN A 72 25.21 0.16 28.88
C GLN A 72 25.07 -0.97 27.85
N GLU A 73 24.28 -2.00 28.16
CA GLU A 73 24.10 -3.18 27.31
C GLU A 73 22.63 -3.51 27.10
N VAL A 74 22.30 -4.05 25.92
CA VAL A 74 20.98 -4.64 25.66
C VAL A 74 20.92 -6.00 26.36
N LYS A 75 19.88 -6.21 27.17
CA LYS A 75 19.61 -7.49 27.81
C LYS A 75 19.37 -8.57 26.75
N GLU A 76 19.94 -9.75 26.95
CA GLU A 76 19.81 -10.87 26.02
C GLU A 76 18.35 -11.18 25.66
N LYS A 77 17.46 -11.20 26.68
CA LYS A 77 16.01 -11.37 26.49
C LYS A 77 15.38 -10.33 25.56
N ASP A 78 15.84 -9.09 25.60
CA ASP A 78 15.32 -8.04 24.72
C ASP A 78 15.83 -8.25 23.28
N ARG A 79 17.06 -8.76 23.09
CA ARG A 79 17.57 -9.14 21.75
C ARG A 79 16.80 -10.33 21.17
N GLU A 80 16.58 -11.37 21.97
CA GLU A 80 15.76 -12.53 21.58
C GLU A 80 14.37 -12.08 21.15
N TRP A 81 13.71 -11.25 21.96
CA TRP A 81 12.40 -10.74 21.64
C TRP A 81 12.41 -9.89 20.35
N PHE A 82 13.41 -9.03 20.14
CA PHE A 82 13.52 -8.27 18.90
C PHE A 82 13.62 -9.19 17.67
N ASN A 83 14.41 -10.25 17.75
CA ASN A 83 14.55 -11.22 16.67
C ASN A 83 13.25 -11.98 16.38
N GLU A 84 12.56 -12.43 17.43
CA GLU A 84 11.23 -13.05 17.27
C GLU A 84 10.22 -12.10 16.61
N MET A 85 10.26 -10.82 16.98
CA MET A 85 9.42 -9.79 16.37
C MET A 85 9.76 -9.58 14.89
N LYS A 86 11.05 -9.58 14.51
CA LYS A 86 11.49 -9.54 13.10
C LYS A 86 10.97 -10.74 12.32
N ASP A 87 11.10 -11.95 12.87
CA ASP A 87 10.63 -13.18 12.24
C ASP A 87 9.12 -13.19 12.06
N TRP A 88 8.38 -12.74 13.07
CA TRP A 88 6.93 -12.63 12.99
C TRP A 88 6.51 -11.61 11.93
N ASN A 89 7.11 -10.42 11.93
CA ASN A 89 6.86 -9.40 10.91
C ASN A 89 7.20 -9.90 9.50
N ALA A 90 8.30 -10.63 9.34
CA ALA A 90 8.69 -11.24 8.08
C ALA A 90 7.63 -12.26 7.59
N LYS A 91 7.09 -13.10 8.48
CA LYS A 91 6.02 -14.04 8.16
C LYS A 91 4.73 -13.33 7.73
N ILE A 92 4.33 -12.29 8.46
CA ILE A 92 3.15 -11.48 8.11
C ILE A 92 3.35 -10.82 6.75
N ASN A 93 4.49 -10.18 6.52
CA ASN A 93 4.81 -9.50 5.27
C ASN A 93 4.88 -10.48 4.09
N ALA A 94 5.47 -11.66 4.28
CA ALA A 94 5.49 -12.72 3.28
C ALA A 94 4.07 -13.20 2.93
N GLY A 95 3.20 -13.37 3.93
CA GLY A 95 1.79 -13.71 3.74
C GLY A 95 1.03 -12.65 2.94
N ILE A 96 1.24 -11.36 3.25
CA ILE A 96 0.65 -10.24 2.50
C ILE A 96 1.16 -10.23 1.05
N ALA A 97 2.47 -10.40 0.86
CA ALA A 97 3.08 -10.43 -0.47
C ALA A 97 2.57 -11.61 -1.33
N ALA A 98 2.40 -12.80 -0.72
CA ALA A 98 1.84 -13.96 -1.40
C ALA A 98 0.40 -13.72 -1.87
N LYS A 99 -0.46 -13.17 -1.00
CA LYS A 99 -1.85 -12.81 -1.36
C LYS A 99 -1.91 -11.81 -2.51
N LYS A 100 -1.05 -10.78 -2.50
CA LYS A 100 -0.97 -9.80 -3.60
C LYS A 100 -0.61 -10.46 -4.93
N LYS A 101 0.40 -11.34 -4.92
CA LYS A 101 0.81 -12.09 -6.12
C LYS A 101 -0.29 -13.00 -6.64
N GLU A 102 -1.00 -13.71 -5.76
CA GLU A 102 -2.12 -14.57 -6.16
C GLU A 102 -3.27 -13.75 -6.78
N GLU A 103 -3.59 -12.60 -6.20
CA GLU A 103 -4.63 -11.71 -6.72
C GLU A 103 -4.26 -11.15 -8.10
N GLU A 104 -3.01 -10.75 -8.29
CA GLU A 104 -2.48 -10.28 -9.57
C GLU A 104 -2.56 -11.38 -10.63
N GLN A 105 -2.08 -12.59 -10.32
CA GLN A 105 -2.19 -13.74 -11.22
C GLN A 105 -3.66 -14.07 -11.54
N ARG A 106 -4.57 -13.96 -10.58
CA ARG A 106 -6.01 -14.17 -10.81
C ARG A 106 -6.57 -13.11 -11.75
N LYS A 107 -6.20 -11.84 -11.56
CA LYS A 107 -6.60 -10.74 -12.45
C LYS A 107 -6.08 -10.96 -13.87
N GLU A 108 -4.84 -11.40 -14.02
CA GLU A 108 -4.25 -11.73 -15.32
C GLU A 108 -4.97 -12.87 -16.03
N ARG A 109 -5.26 -13.98 -15.32
CA ARG A 109 -6.03 -15.11 -15.88
C ARG A 109 -7.40 -14.67 -16.35
N ILE A 110 -8.12 -13.89 -15.55
CA ILE A 110 -9.44 -13.35 -15.92
C ILE A 110 -9.31 -12.41 -17.13
N ALA A 111 -8.29 -11.55 -17.17
CA ALA A 111 -8.06 -10.63 -18.28
C ALA A 111 -7.71 -11.39 -19.58
N GLU A 112 -6.92 -12.45 -19.50
CA GLU A 112 -6.62 -13.32 -20.63
C GLU A 112 -7.86 -14.06 -21.13
N GLU A 113 -8.66 -14.65 -20.25
CA GLU A 113 -9.92 -15.30 -20.62
C GLU A 113 -10.87 -14.32 -21.32
N ARG A 114 -10.99 -13.09 -20.79
CA ARG A 114 -11.75 -12.00 -21.44
C ARG A 114 -11.22 -11.67 -22.83
N ARG A 115 -9.89 -11.59 -23.01
CA ARG A 115 -9.25 -11.37 -24.32
C ARG A 115 -9.59 -12.50 -25.30
N ARG A 116 -9.47 -13.76 -24.87
CA ARG A 116 -9.82 -14.94 -25.68
C ARG A 116 -11.30 -14.95 -26.06
N ALA A 117 -12.19 -14.66 -25.11
CA ALA A 117 -13.63 -14.56 -25.36
C ALA A 117 -13.98 -13.42 -26.33
N ALA A 118 -13.34 -12.27 -26.20
CA ALA A 118 -13.51 -11.15 -27.13
C ALA A 118 -13.04 -11.50 -28.55
N ALA A 119 -11.89 -12.17 -28.68
CA ALA A 119 -11.37 -12.65 -29.96
C ALA A 119 -12.34 -13.65 -30.63
N LYS A 120 -12.88 -14.61 -29.86
CA LYS A 120 -13.89 -15.55 -30.36
C LYS A 120 -15.15 -14.84 -30.88
N ARG A 121 -15.68 -13.88 -30.11
CA ARG A 121 -16.84 -13.07 -30.53
C ARG A 121 -16.56 -12.28 -31.81
N LYS A 122 -15.34 -11.74 -31.96
CA LYS A 122 -14.93 -11.02 -33.18
C LYS A 122 -14.88 -11.97 -34.38
N ALA A 123 -14.26 -13.13 -34.23
CA ALA A 123 -14.19 -14.15 -35.29
C ALA A 123 -15.59 -14.62 -35.72
N GLU A 124 -16.49 -14.89 -34.76
CA GLU A 124 -17.88 -15.26 -35.05
C GLU A 124 -18.63 -14.17 -35.84
N ARG A 125 -18.42 -12.89 -35.48
CA ARG A 125 -18.98 -11.76 -36.22
C ARG A 125 -18.44 -11.69 -37.64
N GLU A 126 -17.13 -11.88 -37.83
CA GLU A 126 -16.51 -11.89 -39.16
C GLU A 126 -17.05 -13.01 -40.05
N VAL A 127 -17.25 -14.22 -39.51
CA VAL A 127 -17.89 -15.32 -40.25
C VAL A 127 -19.31 -14.97 -40.66
N LYS A 128 -20.11 -14.39 -39.75
CA LYS A 128 -21.49 -13.95 -40.07
C LYS A 128 -21.48 -12.87 -41.15
N LEU A 129 -20.60 -11.88 -41.05
CA LEU A 129 -20.45 -10.83 -42.05
C LEU A 129 -20.00 -11.39 -43.40
N ALA A 130 -19.07 -12.35 -43.43
CA ALA A 130 -18.64 -13.01 -44.66
C ALA A 130 -19.79 -13.79 -45.32
N ARG A 131 -20.67 -14.43 -44.53
CA ARG A 131 -21.90 -15.05 -45.05
C ARG A 131 -22.85 -14.03 -45.68
N VAL A 132 -23.05 -12.89 -45.02
CA VAL A 132 -23.88 -11.80 -45.56
C VAL A 132 -23.29 -11.23 -46.85
N ARG A 133 -21.97 -11.00 -46.90
CA ARG A 133 -21.26 -10.54 -48.10
C ARG A 133 -21.44 -11.51 -49.28
N ARG A 134 -21.29 -12.82 -49.03
CA ARG A 134 -21.52 -13.85 -50.06
C ARG A 134 -22.97 -13.87 -50.57
N ALA A 135 -23.94 -13.79 -49.66
CA ALA A 135 -25.35 -13.73 -50.06
C ALA A 135 -25.65 -12.47 -50.88
N LYS A 136 -25.09 -11.31 -50.49
CA LYS A 136 -25.23 -10.06 -51.25
C LYS A 136 -24.61 -10.15 -52.65
N ALA A 137 -23.39 -10.68 -52.77
CA ALA A 137 -22.74 -10.88 -54.06
C ALA A 137 -23.58 -11.79 -54.98
N ALA A 138 -24.13 -12.89 -54.46
CA ALA A 138 -25.00 -13.77 -55.24
C ALA A 138 -26.29 -13.08 -55.74
N THR A 139 -26.88 -12.18 -54.94
CA THR A 139 -28.05 -11.39 -55.38
C THR A 139 -27.71 -10.31 -56.39
N GLU A 140 -26.49 -9.78 -56.37
CA GLU A 140 -26.00 -8.76 -57.31
C GLU A 140 -25.59 -9.40 -58.66
N GLU A 141 -24.94 -10.56 -58.63
CA GLU A 141 -24.60 -11.35 -59.82
C GLU A 141 -25.83 -11.96 -60.51
N ASN A 142 -26.91 -12.24 -59.77
CA ASN A 142 -28.15 -12.79 -60.32
C ASN A 142 -29.39 -12.06 -59.76
N PRO A 143 -29.69 -10.85 -60.23
CA PRO A 143 -30.83 -10.06 -59.75
C PRO A 143 -32.19 -10.69 -60.11
N ASP A 144 -32.28 -11.47 -61.19
CA ASP A 144 -33.50 -12.17 -61.60
C ASP A 144 -33.82 -13.39 -60.70
N ALA A 145 -32.87 -13.88 -59.88
CA ALA A 145 -33.14 -14.93 -58.90
C ALA A 145 -34.18 -14.54 -57.85
N LEU A 146 -34.26 -13.24 -57.51
CA LEU A 146 -35.29 -12.68 -56.63
C LEU A 146 -36.65 -12.51 -57.33
N ARG A 147 -36.70 -12.62 -58.65
CA ARG A 147 -37.89 -12.36 -59.49
C ARG A 147 -38.68 -13.64 -59.84
N LYS A 148 -38.10 -14.82 -59.60
CA LYS A 148 -38.74 -16.13 -59.81
C LYS A 148 -39.78 -16.43 -58.72
N GLY A 149 -40.94 -15.80 -58.83
CA GLY A 149 -42.07 -16.00 -57.91
C GLY A 149 -43.33 -15.20 -58.23
N LYS A 150 -43.27 -14.23 -59.15
CA LYS A 150 -44.48 -13.58 -59.66
C LYS A 150 -45.04 -14.40 -60.83
N TRP A 151 -45.85 -15.41 -60.50
CA TRP A 151 -46.74 -16.00 -61.49
C TRP A 151 -47.67 -14.90 -62.03
N PRO A 152 -47.83 -14.76 -63.35
CA PRO A 152 -48.84 -13.87 -63.89
C PRO A 152 -50.19 -14.26 -63.29
N ARG A 153 -50.96 -13.31 -62.75
CA ARG A 153 -52.38 -13.59 -62.47
C ARG A 153 -53.01 -13.85 -63.83
N CYS A 154 -53.48 -15.08 -64.03
CA CYS A 154 -54.37 -15.41 -65.13
C CYS A 154 -55.51 -14.39 -65.12
N MET A 155 -55.58 -13.54 -66.16
CA MET A 155 -56.79 -12.76 -66.42
C MET A 155 -57.74 -13.66 -67.22
N GLN A 156 -59.00 -13.66 -66.80
CA GLN A 156 -60.13 -14.41 -67.37
C GLN A 156 -60.37 -14.06 -68.83
#